data_AF-A0A529FIQ0-F1
#
_entry.id   AF-A0A529FIQ0-F1
#
_cell.length_a   1.000
_cell.length_b   1.000
_cell.length_c   1.000
_cell.angle_alpha   90.00
_cell.angle_beta   90.00
_cell.angle_gamma   90.00
#
_symmetry.space_group_name_H-M   'P 1'
#
loop_
_entity.id
_entity.type
_entity.pdbx_description
1 polymer ?
#
loop_
_entity_poly.entity_id
_entity_poly.type
_entity_poly.pdbx_seq_one_letter_code
_entity_poly.pdbx_strand_id
1 'polypeptide(L)' 'GMTGLPVEERFALGEWDVISTGAPTLKGALAVFDCELIDTKDLATHRVLFGKVTGLRIGDNLRPLIYHGRGYRAL' A
#
# COMPACT_ATOMS: atom_id res chain seq x y z
N GLY A 1 7.33 6.49 10.50
CA GLY A 1 7.29 7.08 9.14
C GLY A 1 7.85 8.48 9.20
N MET A 2 8.10 9.13 8.06
CA MET A 2 8.69 10.48 8.01
C MET A 2 7.75 11.60 8.49
N THR A 3 6.48 11.30 8.79
CA THR A 3 5.47 12.28 9.22
C THR A 3 5.45 12.55 10.73
N GLY A 4 6.15 11.75 11.54
CA GLY A 4 6.07 11.85 13.01
C GLY A 4 4.74 11.39 13.62
N LEU A 5 3.74 11.05 12.80
CA LEU A 5 2.41 10.67 13.27
C LEU A 5 2.37 9.27 13.91
N PRO A 6 1.56 9.09 14.99
CA PRO A 6 1.12 7.79 15.49
C PRO A 6 0.51 6.93 14.38
N VAL A 7 0.53 5.61 14.55
CA VAL A 7 0.05 4.68 13.51
C VAL A 7 -1.41 4.95 13.12
N GLU A 8 -2.28 5.07 14.11
CA GLU A 8 -3.72 5.30 13.88
C GLU A 8 -4.00 6.60 13.13
N GLU A 9 -3.25 7.67 13.44
CA GLU A 9 -3.42 8.98 12.80
C GLU A 9 -2.96 9.01 11.34
N ARG A 10 -2.15 8.04 10.89
CA ARG A 10 -1.71 8.01 9.48
C ARG A 10 -2.86 7.74 8.52
N PHE A 11 -3.88 6.99 8.96
CA PHE A 11 -5.06 6.71 8.16
C PHE A 11 -6.03 7.90 8.13
N ALA A 12 -5.89 8.87 9.03
CA ALA A 12 -6.73 10.07 9.05
C ALA A 12 -6.43 11.06 7.90
N LEU A 13 -5.27 10.94 7.25
CA LEU A 13 -4.83 11.87 6.19
C LEU A 13 -5.33 11.51 4.78
N GLY A 14 -5.94 10.34 4.60
CA GLY A 14 -6.39 9.85 3.30
C GLY A 14 -7.83 9.37 3.33
N GLU A 15 -8.43 9.21 2.16
CA GLU A 15 -9.70 8.50 2.02
C GLU A 15 -9.43 7.01 1.87
N TRP A 16 -9.97 6.22 2.80
CA TRP A 16 -9.81 4.77 2.83
C TRP A 16 -11.16 4.08 2.70
N ASP A 17 -11.16 2.93 2.04
CA ASP A 17 -12.28 2.01 1.95
C ASP A 17 -11.80 0.56 2.14
N VAL A 18 -12.64 -0.40 1.78
CA VAL A 18 -12.31 -1.82 1.74
C VAL A 18 -12.75 -2.39 0.39
N ILE A 19 -12.10 -3.46 -0.08
CA ILE A 19 -12.49 -4.15 -1.32
C ILE A 19 -13.03 -5.56 -1.04
N SER A 20 -12.19 -6.49 -0.58
CA SER A 20 -12.48 -7.93 -0.50
C SER A 20 -12.17 -8.51 0.87
N THR A 21 -10.98 -8.22 1.43
CA THR A 21 -10.51 -8.86 2.69
C THR A 21 -10.90 -8.10 3.96
N GLY A 22 -11.38 -6.86 3.81
CA GLY A 22 -11.55 -5.92 4.92
C GLY A 22 -10.29 -5.12 5.26
N ALA A 23 -9.17 -5.36 4.58
CA ALA A 23 -7.98 -4.51 4.71
C ALA A 23 -8.26 -3.08 4.18
N PRO A 24 -7.69 -2.04 4.81
CA PRO A 24 -7.88 -0.66 4.37
C PRO A 24 -7.20 -0.41 3.03
N THR A 25 -7.97 0.11 2.07
CA THR A 25 -7.55 0.40 0.70
C THR A 25 -7.59 1.90 0.41
N LEU A 26 -6.53 2.46 -0.18
CA LEU A 26 -6.42 3.91 -0.41
C LEU A 26 -7.19 4.34 -1.66
N LYS A 27 -8.17 5.23 -1.50
CA LYS A 27 -8.91 6.01 -2.52
C LYS A 27 -8.15 6.31 -3.81
N GLY A 28 -7.17 7.20 -3.66
CA GLY A 28 -6.45 7.81 -4.77
C GLY A 28 -5.19 7.08 -5.23
N ALA A 29 -5.01 5.81 -4.87
CA ALA A 29 -3.83 5.05 -5.29
C ALA A 29 -3.88 4.73 -6.80
N LEU A 30 -2.70 4.71 -7.46
CA LEU A 30 -2.53 4.29 -8.85
C LEU A 30 -3.11 2.89 -9.10
N ALA A 31 -2.84 1.97 -8.19
CA ALA A 31 -3.41 0.63 -8.16
C ALA A 31 -3.49 0.14 -6.72
N VAL A 32 -4.50 -0.67 -6.41
CA VAL A 32 -4.67 -1.33 -5.13
C VAL A 32 -4.87 -2.81 -5.38
N PHE A 33 -4.05 -3.63 -4.72
CA PHE A 33 -4.20 -5.08 -4.68
C PHE A 33 -4.61 -5.47 -3.26
N ASP A 34 -5.85 -5.91 -3.11
CA ASP A 34 -6.33 -6.48 -1.85
C ASP A 34 -6.02 -7.97 -1.84
N CYS A 35 -5.34 -8.44 -0.79
CA CYS A 35 -4.65 -9.73 -0.79
C CYS A 35 -4.87 -10.52 0.50
N GLU A 36 -5.04 -11.83 0.36
CA GLU A 36 -4.90 -12.79 1.46
C GLU A 36 -3.46 -13.28 1.55
N LEU A 37 -2.87 -13.31 2.75
CA LEU A 37 -1.52 -13.83 2.96
C LEU A 37 -1.51 -15.35 2.84
N ILE A 38 -0.69 -15.88 1.92
CA ILE A 38 -0.59 -17.32 1.65
C ILE A 38 0.75 -17.94 2.06
N ASP A 39 1.81 -17.15 2.19
CA ASP A 39 3.11 -17.62 2.68
C ASP A 39 3.94 -16.46 3.24
N THR A 40 4.89 -16.80 4.10
CA THR A 40 5.91 -15.87 4.61
C THR A 40 7.26 -16.55 4.71
N LYS A 41 8.34 -15.82 4.38
CA LYS A 41 9.71 -16.29 4.51
C LYS A 41 10.55 -15.28 5.28
N ASP A 42 11.19 -15.73 6.36
CA ASP A 42 12.12 -14.90 7.13
C ASP A 42 13.52 -14.94 6.48
N LEU A 43 14.06 -13.76 6.18
CA LEU A 43 15.36 -13.55 5.55
C LEU A 43 16.14 -12.49 6.34
N ALA A 44 16.94 -12.97 7.30
CA ALA A 44 17.71 -12.15 8.22
C ALA A 44 16.85 -11.08 8.90
N THR A 45 16.98 -9.81 8.51
CA THR A 45 16.31 -8.68 9.13
C THR A 45 14.91 -8.40 8.57
N HIS A 46 14.48 -9.12 7.54
CA HIS A 46 13.22 -8.86 6.84
C HIS A 46 12.40 -10.14 6.67
N ARG A 47 11.08 -9.96 6.52
CA ARG A 47 10.14 -11.02 6.14
C ARG A 47 9.59 -10.73 4.76
N VAL A 48 9.70 -11.69 3.86
CA VAL A 48 9.01 -11.66 2.55
C VAL A 48 7.61 -12.21 2.75
N LEU A 49 6.61 -11.45 2.31
CA LEU A 49 5.18 -11.79 2.41
C LEU A 49 4.65 -12.10 1.01
N PHE A 50 4.00 -13.25 0.84
CA PHE A 50 3.38 -13.65 -0.42
C PHE A 50 1.86 -13.57 -0.28
N GLY A 51 1.24 -12.68 -1.06
CA GLY A 51 -0.21 -12.45 -1.05
C GLY A 51 -0.89 -12.99 -2.32
N LYS A 52 -2.02 -13.67 -2.15
CA LYS A 52 -2.95 -14.00 -3.24
C LYS A 52 -3.94 -12.85 -3.40
N VAL A 53 -3.98 -12.25 -4.59
CA VAL A 53 -4.89 -11.14 -4.90
C VAL A 53 -6.33 -11.64 -4.91
N THR A 54 -7.19 -11.03 -4.10
CA THR A 54 -8.63 -11.30 -4.00
C THR A 54 -9.49 -10.08 -4.36
N GLY A 55 -8.86 -8.92 -4.58
CA GLY A 55 -9.50 -7.71 -5.09
C GLY A 55 -8.51 -6.80 -5.81
N LEU A 56 -8.98 -6.06 -6.81
CA LEU A 56 -8.18 -5.12 -7.60
C LEU A 56 -8.95 -3.82 -7.83
N ARG A 57 -8.27 -2.69 -7.65
CA ARG A 57 -8.72 -1.38 -8.12
C ARG A 57 -7.59 -0.71 -8.91
N ILE A 58 -7.90 -0.24 -10.10
CA ILE A 58 -6.99 0.56 -10.93
C ILE A 58 -7.47 2.01 -10.82
N GLY A 59 -6.57 2.92 -10.47
CA GLY A 59 -6.88 4.35 -10.35
C GLY A 59 -6.86 5.06 -11.71
N ASP A 60 -7.57 6.19 -11.78
CA ASP A 60 -7.71 6.97 -13.02
C ASP A 60 -6.44 7.74 -13.41
N ASN A 61 -5.61 8.09 -12.42
CA ASN A 61 -4.33 8.77 -12.65
C ASN A 61 -3.19 7.76 -12.80
N LEU A 62 -2.75 7.55 -14.05
CA LEU A 62 -1.72 6.57 -14.38
C LEU A 62 -0.26 7.05 -14.14
N ARG A 63 -0.07 8.20 -13.49
CA ARG A 63 1.28 8.71 -13.15
C ARG A 63 1.77 8.15 -11.80
N PRO A 64 2.80 7.29 -11.78
CA PRO A 64 3.30 6.70 -10.54
C PRO A 64 4.11 7.69 -9.71
N LEU A 65 4.05 7.53 -8.39
CA LEU A 65 5.00 8.12 -7.47
C LEU A 65 6.27 7.27 -7.44
N ILE A 66 7.41 7.88 -7.77
CA ILE A 66 8.73 7.25 -7.70
C ILE A 66 9.49 7.80 -6.51
N TYR A 67 10.09 6.92 -5.72
CA TYR A 67 11.06 7.28 -4.69
C TYR A 67 12.48 6.90 -5.15
N HIS A 68 13.33 7.89 -5.41
CA HIS A 68 14.69 7.70 -5.87
C HIS A 68 15.63 8.77 -5.31
N GLY A 69 16.82 8.38 -4.86
CA GLY A 69 17.81 9.30 -4.29
C GLY A 69 17.28 10.05 -3.06
N ARG A 70 16.45 9.40 -2.23
CA ARG A 70 15.75 9.99 -1.08
C ARG A 70 14.76 11.12 -1.41
N GLY A 71 14.32 11.22 -2.66
CA GLY A 71 13.32 12.20 -3.11
C GLY A 71 12.14 11.55 -3.83
N TYR A 72 11.02 12.26 -3.84
CA TYR A 72 9.79 11.89 -4.55
C TYR A 72 9.74 12.55 -5.93
N ARG A 73 9.29 11.79 -6.94
CA ARG A 73 9.20 12.21 -8.35
C ARG A 73 7.94 11.61 -8.99
N ALA A 74 7.44 12.26 -10.03
CA ALA A 74 6.45 11.69 -10.95
C ALA A 74 7.11 11.43 -12.31
N LEU A 75 6.58 10.47 -13.07
CA LEU A 75 6.89 10.32 -14.50
C LEU A 75 6.04 11.28 -15.34
#